data_AF-A0A7K7T4S9-F1
#
_entry.id   AF-A0A7K7T4S9-F1
#
_cell.length_a   1.000
_cell.length_b   1.000
_cell.length_c   1.000
_cell.angle_alpha   90.00
_cell.angle_beta   90.00
_cell.angle_gamma   90.00
#
_symmetry.space_group_name_H-M   'P 1'
#
loop_
_entity.id
_entity.type
_entity.pdbx_description
1 polymer ?
#
loop_
_entity_poly.entity_id
_entity_poly.type
_entity_poly.pdbx_seq_one_letter_code
_entity_poly.pdbx_strand_id
1 'polypeptide(L)' 'MVNLPQAVRDHWVHILVPLGFVIGCYFDRWNDEKLSTFRNKSLLYRRELKPGEEVTWK' A
#
# COMPACT_ATOMS: atom_id res chain seq x y z
N MET A 1 14.29 1.22 35.87
CA MET A 1 14.99 0.59 34.73
C MET A 1 13.96 -0.21 33.95
N VAL A 2 13.72 0.13 32.69
CA VAL A 2 12.77 -0.65 31.86
C VAL A 2 13.42 -1.97 31.45
N ASN A 3 12.83 -3.08 31.87
CA ASN A 3 13.29 -4.41 31.52
C ASN A 3 12.76 -4.74 30.11
N LEU A 4 13.58 -4.53 29.08
CA LEU A 4 13.25 -4.77 27.67
C LEU A 4 12.55 -6.13 27.39
N PRO A 5 13.04 -7.27 27.92
CA PRO A 5 12.38 -8.56 27.77
C PRO A 5 10.94 -8.58 28.30
N GLN A 6 10.69 -7.93 29.44
CA GLN A 6 9.37 -7.86 30.05
C GLN A 6 8.42 -6.99 29.23
N ALA A 7 8.92 -5.84 28.75
CA ALA A 7 8.15 -4.91 27.93
C ALA A 7 7.71 -5.55 26.61
N VAL A 8 8.59 -6.32 25.94
CA VAL A 8 8.25 -7.07 24.73
C VAL A 8 7.18 -8.11 25.03
N ARG A 9 7.33 -8.91 26.11
CA ARG A 9 6.35 -9.94 26.47
C ARG A 9 4.96 -9.36 26.79
N ASP A 10 4.90 -8.19 27.41
CA ASP A 10 3.64 -7.62 27.87
C ASP A 10 2.96 -6.73 26.80
N HIS A 11 3.72 -6.10 25.88
CA HIS A 11 3.20 -5.10 24.93
C HIS A 11 3.25 -5.50 23.44
N TRP A 12 3.78 -6.67 23.08
CA TRP A 12 3.88 -7.10 21.67
C TRP A 12 2.55 -7.10 20.92
N VAL A 13 1.43 -7.34 21.62
CA VAL A 13 0.08 -7.38 21.03
C VAL A 13 -0.31 -6.04 20.39
N HIS A 14 0.19 -4.92 20.91
CA HIS A 14 -0.10 -3.60 20.35
C HIS A 14 0.47 -3.38 18.95
N ILE A 15 1.45 -4.19 18.53
CA ILE A 15 2.04 -4.12 17.19
C ILE A 15 1.16 -4.81 16.14
N LEU A 16 0.27 -5.73 16.55
CA LEU A 16 -0.50 -6.55 15.62
C LEU A 16 -1.44 -5.73 14.74
N VAL A 17 -2.14 -4.75 15.32
CA VAL A 17 -3.10 -3.92 14.57
C VAL A 17 -2.41 -2.99 13.58
N PRO A 18 -1.38 -2.20 13.95
CA PRO A 18 -0.62 -1.41 12.98
C PRO A 18 0.02 -2.26 11.89
N LEU A 19 0.56 -3.43 12.22
CA LEU A 19 1.15 -4.33 11.24
C LEU A 19 0.11 -4.88 10.26
N GLY A 20 -1.06 -5.30 10.77
CA GLY A 20 -2.18 -5.75 9.94
C GLY A 20 -2.67 -4.66 8.98
N PHE A 21 -2.72 -3.41 9.43
CA PHE A 21 -3.07 -2.28 8.59
C PHE A 21 -2.07 -2.07 7.44
N VAL A 22 -0.77 -2.10 7.75
CA VAL A 22 0.29 -1.96 6.73
C VAL A 22 0.20 -3.08 5.70
N ILE A 23 -0.04 -4.32 6.14
CA ILE A 23 -0.21 -5.48 5.26
C ILE A 23 -1.47 -5.31 4.39
N GLY A 24 -2.58 -4.85 4.96
CA GLY A 24 -3.81 -4.55 4.21
C GLY A 24 -3.55 -3.54 3.08
N CYS A 25 -2.95 -2.39 3.40
CA CYS A 25 -2.59 -1.39 2.40
C CYS A 25 -1.65 -1.93 1.31
N TYR A 26 -0.73 -2.83 1.68
CA TYR A 26 0.15 -3.48 0.70
C TYR A 26 -0.64 -4.36 -0.28
N PHE A 27 -1.58 -5.16 0.24
CA PHE A 27 -2.41 -6.02 -0.61
C PHE A 27 -3.36 -5.24 -1.50
N ASP A 28 -3.95 -4.15 -1.00
CA ASP A 28 -4.81 -3.28 -1.80
C ASP A 28 -4.03 -2.68 -2.98
N ARG A 29 -2.83 -2.15 -2.72
CA ARG A 29 -1.94 -1.63 -3.77
C ARG A 29 -1.57 -2.70 -4.79
N TRP A 30 -1.27 -3.91 -4.33
CA TRP A 30 -0.96 -5.02 -5.24
C TRP A 30 -2.16 -5.41 -6.11
N ASN A 31 -3.38 -5.29 -5.57
CA ASN A 31 -4.59 -5.57 -6.33
C ASN A 31 -4.87 -4.47 -7.37
N ASP A 32 -4.67 -3.20 -7.02
CA ASP A 32 -4.80 -2.07 -7.94
C ASP A 32 -3.83 -2.20 -9.14
N GLU A 33 -2.59 -2.63 -8.88
CA GLU A 33 -1.61 -2.90 -9.94
C GLU A 33 -2.09 -4.00 -10.90
N LYS A 34 -2.74 -5.06 -10.40
CA LYS A 34 -3.35 -6.13 -11.24
C LYS A 34 -4.54 -5.62 -12.04
N LEU A 35 -5.30 -4.66 -11.51
CA LEU A 35 -6.48 -4.08 -12.16
C LEU A 35 -6.14 -2.92 -13.12
N SER A 36 -4.85 -2.65 -13.36
CA SER A 36 -4.38 -1.54 -14.19
C SER A 36 -4.56 -1.72 -15.71
N THR A 37 -5.17 -2.82 -16.19
CA THR A 37 -5.32 -3.14 -17.63
C THR A 37 -6.04 -2.06 -18.44
N PHE A 38 -7.01 -1.37 -17.83
CA PHE A 38 -7.78 -0.28 -18.45
C PHE A 38 -7.27 1.13 -18.13
N ARG A 39 -6.10 1.24 -17.47
CA ARG A 39 -5.47 2.53 -17.16
C ARG A 39 -5.18 3.32 -18.44
N ASN A 40 -5.55 4.59 -18.45
CA ASN A 40 -5.44 5.52 -19.60
C ASN A 40 -6.18 5.09 -20.89
N LYS A 41 -7.15 4.16 -20.80
CA LYS A 41 -7.95 3.69 -21.96
C LYS A 41 -9.42 4.08 -21.91
N SER A 42 -9.90 4.61 -20.78
CA SER A 42 -11.28 5.09 -20.64
C SER A 42 -11.54 6.29 -21.56
N LEU A 43 -12.73 6.38 -22.15
CA LEU A 43 -13.11 7.46 -23.06
C LEU A 43 -12.95 8.86 -22.44
N LEU A 44 -13.18 9.00 -21.14
CA LEU A 44 -13.14 10.28 -20.43
C LEU A 44 -11.71 10.70 -20.04
N TYR A 45 -10.88 9.78 -19.54
CA TYR A 45 -9.56 10.09 -18.99
C TYR A 45 -8.38 9.73 -19.90
N ARG A 46 -8.62 9.25 -21.12
CA ARG A 46 -7.55 8.93 -22.07
C ARG A 46 -6.84 10.22 -22.49
N ARG A 47 -5.53 10.25 -22.31
CA ARG A 47 -4.66 11.37 -22.70
C ARG A 47 -3.28 10.90 -23.13
N GLU A 48 -2.56 11.77 -23.85
CA GLU A 48 -1.13 11.61 -24.08
C GLU A 48 -0.37 11.73 -22.74
N LEU A 49 0.66 10.89 -22.57
CA LEU A 49 1.51 10.88 -21.39
C LEU A 49 2.49 12.06 -21.44
N LYS A 50 2.77 12.67 -20.28
CA LYS A 50 3.79 13.71 -20.20
C LYS A 50 5.18 13.08 -20.39
N PRO A 51 6.17 13.83 -20.90
CA PRO A 51 7.54 13.32 -20.99
C PRO A 51 8.05 12.93 -19.59
N GLY A 52 8.46 11.66 -19.43
CA GLY A 52 8.87 11.08 -18.15
C GLY A 52 7.75 10.45 -17.31
N GLU A 53 6.50 10.50 -17.76
CA GLU A 53 5.36 9.83 -17.12
C GLU A 53 5.12 8.46 -17.74
N GLU A 54 5.34 7.38 -16.99
CA GLU A 54 5.11 6.01 -17.48
C GLU A 54 3.63 5.62 -17.48
N VAL A 55 2.89 6.07 -16.46
CA VAL A 55 1.52 5.66 -16.16
C VAL A 55 0.73 6.80 -15.54
N THR A 56 -0.59 6.85 -15.76
CA THR A 56 -1.43 7.95 -15.25
C THR A 56 -1.67 7.90 -13.74
N TRP A 57 -1.60 6.71 -13.13
CA TRP A 57 -1.70 6.47 -11.69
C TRP A 57 -1.04 5.13 -11.34
N LYS A 58 -0.60 4.96 -10.09
CA LYS A 58 0.07 3.77 -9.58
C LYS A 58 -0.87 2.93 -8.74
#